data_AF-A0A9E5FFU3-F1
#
_entry.id   AF-A0A9E5FFU3-F1
#
_cell.length_a   1.000
_cell.length_b   1.000
_cell.length_c   1.000
_cell.angle_alpha   90.00
_cell.angle_beta   90.00
_cell.angle_gamma   90.00
#
_symmetry.space_group_name_H-M   'P 1'
#
loop_
_entity.id
_entity.type
_entity.pdbx_description
1 polymer ?
#
loop_
_entity_poly.entity_id
_entity_poly.type
_entity_poly.pdbx_seq_one_letter_code
_entity_poly.pdbx_strand_id
1 'polypeptide(L)'
;MLVAGLAWGTYVPIVFYGGQELTGKPGELGGRLMSILCVGMAYFLLAVLVPSGLMSSGITPWPASITGSGLFFSGMAGVAGAVGAICVIFASKSAVDSAKAAGLPPASFRVYIAPLIFGVAPVINTMVSLLWHPKKGGDFLHFGLEHLPDPLLWVGIASVASGAFLVLFAKEQSEAAPAPKPGAGK
;
A
#
# COMPACT_ATOMS: atom_id res chain seq x y z
N MET A 1 -14.89 1.94 -4.93
CA MET A 1 -14.15 0.69 -4.67
C MET A 1 -13.37 0.20 -5.87
N LEU A 2 -13.99 -0.04 -7.04
CA LEU A 2 -13.26 -0.50 -8.24
C LEU A 2 -12.14 0.44 -8.69
N VAL A 3 -12.40 1.74 -8.80
CA VAL A 3 -11.39 2.74 -9.18
C VAL A 3 -10.26 2.81 -8.14
N ALA A 4 -10.58 2.68 -6.85
CA ALA A 4 -9.58 2.66 -5.79
C ALA A 4 -8.69 1.42 -5.89
N GLY A 5 -9.28 0.24 -6.12
CA GLY A 5 -8.55 -1.00 -6.33
C GLY A 5 -7.66 -0.95 -7.58
N LEU A 6 -8.16 -0.38 -8.68
CA LEU A 6 -7.38 -0.18 -9.90
C LEU A 6 -6.24 0.84 -9.70
N ALA A 7 -6.52 1.97 -9.06
CA ALA A 7 -5.51 2.99 -8.78
C ALA A 7 -4.38 2.46 -7.89
N TRP A 8 -4.71 1.81 -6.77
CA TRP A 8 -3.70 1.21 -5.88
C TRP A 8 -3.00 0.00 -6.50
N GLY A 9 -3.72 -0.82 -7.26
CA GLY A 9 -3.17 -1.99 -7.94
C GLY A 9 -2.18 -1.64 -9.06
N THR A 10 -2.43 -0.56 -9.80
CA THR A 10 -1.55 -0.08 -10.88
C THR A 10 -0.44 0.86 -10.40
N TYR A 11 -0.67 1.56 -9.29
CA TYR A 11 0.28 2.49 -8.69
C TYR A 11 1.65 1.86 -8.43
N VAL A 12 1.69 0.70 -7.77
CA VAL A 12 2.96 0.09 -7.37
C VAL A 12 3.83 -0.33 -8.59
N PRO A 13 3.30 -1.04 -9.59
CA PRO A 13 4.03 -1.31 -10.83
C PRO A 13 4.55 -0.04 -11.53
N ILE A 14 3.74 1.02 -11.60
CA ILE A 14 4.10 2.27 -12.28
C ILE A 14 5.23 3.01 -11.55
N VAL A 15 5.16 3.11 -10.22
CA VAL A 15 6.20 3.74 -9.39
C VAL A 15 7.51 2.98 -9.51
N PHE A 16 7.46 1.65 -9.56
CA PHE A 16 8.65 0.85 -9.77
C PHE A 16 9.23 1.02 -11.16
N TYR A 17 8.41 1.00 -12.20
CA TYR A 17 8.86 1.26 -13.57
C TYR A 17 9.53 2.64 -13.66
N GLY A 18 8.86 3.70 -13.19
CA GLY A 18 9.43 5.04 -13.16
C GLY A 18 10.72 5.13 -12.33
N GLY A 19 10.80 4.41 -11.21
CA GLY A 19 12.01 4.32 -10.42
C GLY A 19 13.17 3.62 -11.14
N GLN A 20 12.90 2.64 -12.00
CA GLN A 20 13.92 1.99 -12.84
C GLN A 20 14.37 2.88 -13.99
N GLU A 21 13.44 3.56 -14.67
CA GLU A 21 13.77 4.52 -15.75
C GLU A 21 14.61 5.70 -15.24
N LEU A 22 14.32 6.17 -14.02
CA LEU A 22 15.09 7.22 -13.36
C LEU A 22 16.43 6.71 -12.80
N THR A 23 16.67 5.40 -12.78
CA THR A 23 17.92 4.81 -12.30
C THR A 23 18.90 4.69 -13.47
N GLY A 24 19.77 5.70 -13.63
CA GLY A 24 20.76 5.74 -14.72
C GLY A 24 21.85 4.66 -14.67
N LYS A 25 22.07 4.01 -13.51
CA LYS A 25 23.03 2.89 -13.35
C LYS A 25 22.43 1.74 -12.52
N PRO A 26 22.59 0.47 -12.94
CA PRO A 26 22.07 -0.68 -12.17
C PRO A 26 22.66 -0.73 -10.76
N GLY A 27 21.81 -0.52 -9.74
CA GLY A 27 22.19 -0.60 -8.33
C GLY A 27 22.18 0.73 -7.57
N GLU A 28 21.93 1.86 -8.24
CA GLU A 28 21.80 3.15 -7.55
C GLU A 28 20.41 3.33 -6.93
N LEU A 29 20.38 3.89 -5.72
CA LEU A 29 19.14 4.18 -4.99
C LEU A 29 18.44 5.46 -5.51
N GLY A 30 19.16 6.31 -6.23
CA GLY A 30 18.72 7.65 -6.63
C GLY A 30 17.43 7.67 -7.43
N GLY A 31 17.27 6.79 -8.42
CA GLY A 31 16.06 6.76 -9.26
C GLY A 31 14.80 6.35 -8.49
N ARG A 32 14.94 5.43 -7.52
CA ARG A 32 13.82 5.04 -6.64
C ARG A 32 13.45 6.14 -5.65
N LEU A 33 14.44 6.86 -5.11
CA LEU A 33 14.21 8.01 -4.24
C LEU A 33 13.55 9.17 -5.00
N MET A 34 13.93 9.42 -6.26
CA MET A 34 13.24 10.40 -7.07
C MET A 34 11.80 9.99 -7.40
N SER A 35 11.55 8.70 -7.66
CA SER A 35 10.19 8.21 -7.90
C SER A 35 9.28 8.46 -6.68
N ILE A 36 9.72 8.17 -5.45
CA ILE A 36 8.92 8.49 -4.25
C ILE A 36 8.80 9.99 -3.99
N LEU A 37 9.81 10.78 -4.36
CA LEU A 37 9.70 12.24 -4.29
C LEU A 37 8.63 12.76 -5.25
N CYS A 38 8.57 12.23 -6.48
CA CYS A 38 7.52 12.53 -7.45
C CYS A 38 6.13 12.12 -6.94
N VAL A 39 6.02 10.94 -6.32
CA VAL A 39 4.77 10.51 -5.66
C VAL A 39 4.40 11.47 -4.53
N GLY A 40 5.35 11.81 -3.66
CA GLY A 40 5.12 12.70 -2.53
C GLY A 40 4.66 14.09 -2.97
N MET A 41 5.25 14.62 -4.04
CA MET A 41 4.83 15.89 -4.64
C MET A 41 3.42 15.79 -5.22
N ALA A 42 3.11 14.71 -5.96
CA ALA A 42 1.76 14.50 -6.49
C ALA A 42 0.72 14.37 -5.37
N TYR A 43 1.03 13.66 -4.28
CA TYR A 43 0.16 13.58 -3.11
C TYR A 43 0.00 14.91 -2.41
N PHE A 44 1.06 15.70 -2.24
CA PHE A 44 0.95 17.04 -1.68
C PHE A 44 0.02 17.91 -2.53
N LEU A 45 0.23 17.94 -3.85
CA LEU A 45 -0.60 18.72 -4.76
C LEU A 45 -2.07 18.28 -4.72
N LEU A 46 -2.36 16.99 -4.85
CA LEU A 46 -3.75 16.51 -4.85
C LEU A 46 -4.41 16.61 -3.48
N ALA A 47 -3.71 16.26 -2.40
CA ALA A 47 -4.24 16.31 -1.04
C ALA A 47 -4.46 17.75 -0.54
N VAL A 48 -3.77 18.74 -1.12
CA VAL A 48 -4.01 20.16 -0.80
C VAL A 48 -5.03 20.77 -1.77
N LEU A 49 -4.84 20.64 -3.07
CA LEU A 49 -5.65 21.33 -4.08
C LEU A 49 -7.08 20.80 -4.16
N VAL A 50 -7.29 19.47 -4.05
CA VAL A 50 -8.64 18.90 -4.19
C VAL A 50 -9.53 19.30 -3.00
N PRO A 51 -9.14 19.10 -1.73
CA PRO A 51 -9.97 19.55 -0.62
C PRO A 51 -10.13 21.07 -0.60
N SER A 52 -9.06 21.83 -0.88
CA SER A 52 -9.14 23.30 -0.90
C SER A 52 -10.09 23.81 -1.98
N GLY A 53 -10.08 23.21 -3.18
CA GLY A 53 -11.00 23.54 -4.27
C GLY A 53 -12.45 23.17 -3.98
N LEU A 54 -12.69 22.01 -3.35
CA LEU A 54 -14.03 21.59 -2.94
C LEU A 54 -14.63 22.50 -1.84
N MET A 55 -13.78 22.98 -0.93
CA MET A 55 -14.20 23.91 0.13
C MET A 55 -14.35 25.34 -0.37
N SER A 56 -13.53 25.79 -1.34
CA SER A 56 -13.64 27.13 -1.91
C SER A 56 -14.79 27.28 -2.90
N SER A 57 -15.20 26.19 -3.56
CA SER A 57 -16.36 26.15 -4.47
C SER A 57 -17.71 26.13 -3.74
N GLY A 58 -17.72 26.06 -2.40
CA GLY A 58 -18.95 26.02 -1.59
C GLY A 58 -19.72 24.70 -1.65
N ILE A 59 -19.22 23.70 -2.37
CA ILE A 59 -19.82 22.36 -2.46
C ILE A 59 -19.73 21.64 -1.10
N THR A 60 -18.62 21.83 -0.37
CA THR A 60 -18.44 21.30 0.98
C THR A 60 -18.16 22.45 1.95
N PRO A 61 -19.01 22.70 2.97
CA PRO A 61 -18.77 23.77 3.93
C PRO A 61 -17.54 23.47 4.78
N TRP A 62 -16.82 24.51 5.16
CA TRP A 62 -15.73 24.42 6.13
C TRP A 62 -16.24 23.87 7.47
N PRO A 63 -15.46 23.04 8.18
CA PRO A 63 -15.86 22.50 9.47
C PRO A 63 -16.10 23.64 10.47
N ALA A 64 -17.27 23.62 11.12
CA ALA A 64 -17.67 24.64 12.09
C ALA A 64 -16.78 24.70 13.34
N SER A 65 -16.00 23.64 13.62
CA SER A 65 -14.99 23.63 14.67
C SER A 65 -13.78 22.81 14.22
N ILE A 66 -12.61 23.44 14.19
CA ILE A 66 -11.33 22.76 13.97
C ILE A 66 -10.79 22.40 15.36
N THR A 67 -10.79 21.11 15.69
CA THR A 67 -10.26 20.63 16.97
C THR A 67 -8.77 20.32 16.82
N GLY A 68 -7.95 20.76 17.79
CA GLY A 68 -6.50 20.50 17.78
C GLY A 68 -6.16 19.01 17.81
N SER A 69 -6.98 18.20 18.48
CA SER A 69 -6.86 16.74 18.47
C SER A 69 -7.11 16.15 17.08
N GLY A 70 -8.17 16.59 16.38
CA GLY A 70 -8.47 16.13 15.02
C GLY A 70 -7.34 16.45 14.03
N LEU A 71 -6.75 17.64 14.15
CA LEU A 71 -5.62 18.06 13.33
C LEU A 71 -4.36 17.22 13.61
N PHE A 72 -4.08 16.95 14.88
CA PHE A 72 -2.96 16.13 15.31
C PHE A 72 -3.07 14.67 14.84
N PHE A 73 -4.22 14.03 15.04
CA PHE A 73 -4.44 12.64 14.59
C PHE A 73 -4.41 12.52 13.07
N SER A 74 -4.96 13.50 12.34
CA SER A 74 -4.88 13.55 10.87
C SER A 74 -3.42 13.69 10.41
N GLY A 75 -2.63 14.51 11.11
CA GLY A 75 -1.19 14.62 10.87
C GLY A 75 -0.44 13.30 11.11
N MET A 76 -0.70 12.62 12.22
CA MET A 76 -0.09 11.32 12.51
C MET A 76 -0.48 10.25 11.48
N ALA A 77 -1.73 10.25 11.01
CA ALA A 77 -2.16 9.34 9.95
C ALA A 77 -1.38 9.60 8.65
N GLY A 78 -1.12 10.87 8.30
CA GLY A 78 -0.26 11.25 7.19
C GLY A 78 1.17 10.75 7.35
N VAL A 79 1.77 10.91 8.53
CA VAL A 79 3.11 10.39 8.84
C VAL A 79 3.17 8.87 8.72
N ALA A 80 2.19 8.15 9.28
CA ALA A 80 2.10 6.70 9.18
C ALA A 80 2.04 6.23 7.71
N GLY A 81 1.25 6.92 6.87
CA GLY A 81 1.20 6.65 5.43
C GLY A 81 2.52 6.89 4.71
N ALA A 82 3.20 8.02 5.01
CA ALA A 82 4.49 8.35 4.42
C ALA A 82 5.59 7.35 4.82
N VAL A 83 5.65 6.97 6.09
CA VAL A 83 6.56 5.94 6.60
C VAL A 83 6.28 4.60 5.91
N GLY A 84 5.00 4.21 5.79
CA GLY A 84 4.61 2.99 5.08
C GLY A 84 5.10 2.95 3.63
N ALA A 85 4.94 4.06 2.88
CA ALA A 85 5.41 4.16 1.50
C ALA A 85 6.95 4.04 1.40
N ILE A 86 7.69 4.66 2.32
CA ILE A 86 9.15 4.55 2.40
C ILE A 86 9.57 3.10 2.71
N CYS A 87 8.89 2.44 3.66
CA CYS A 87 9.14 1.04 4.00
C CYS A 87 8.93 0.10 2.81
N VAL A 88 7.89 0.31 1.99
CA VAL A 88 7.63 -0.48 0.77
C VAL A 88 8.82 -0.41 -0.19
N ILE A 89 9.42 0.77 -0.35
CA ILE A 89 10.57 0.96 -1.24
C ILE A 89 11.83 0.29 -0.70
N PHE A 90 12.09 0.43 0.59
CA PHE A 90 13.23 -0.26 1.22
C PHE A 90 13.07 -1.77 1.20
N ALA A 91 11.88 -2.31 1.47
CA ALA A 91 11.57 -3.73 1.33
C ALA A 91 11.81 -4.20 -0.11
N SER A 92 11.40 -3.40 -1.10
CA SER A 92 11.63 -3.68 -2.53
C SER A 92 13.09 -3.56 -2.96
N LYS A 93 13.91 -2.80 -2.22
CA LYS A 93 15.36 -2.81 -2.40
C LYS A 93 15.94 -4.10 -1.84
N SER A 94 15.65 -4.40 -0.58
CA SER A 94 16.15 -5.60 0.08
C SER A 94 15.81 -6.86 -0.70
N ALA A 95 14.58 -6.98 -1.21
CA ALA A 95 14.17 -8.13 -2.01
C ALA A 95 14.95 -8.28 -3.33
N VAL A 96 15.29 -7.16 -3.99
CA VAL A 96 16.09 -7.15 -5.22
C VAL A 96 17.55 -7.49 -4.93
N ASP A 97 18.09 -6.97 -3.83
CA ASP A 97 19.44 -7.29 -3.38
C ASP A 97 19.57 -8.78 -3.02
N SER A 98 18.56 -9.34 -2.33
CA SER A 98 18.45 -10.77 -2.04
C SER A 98 18.28 -11.63 -3.30
N ALA A 99 17.50 -11.20 -4.29
CA ALA A 99 17.38 -11.89 -5.59
C ALA A 99 18.74 -11.97 -6.29
N LYS A 100 19.47 -10.85 -6.31
CA LYS A 100 20.79 -10.75 -6.95
C LYS A 100 21.83 -11.62 -6.24
N ALA A 101 21.80 -11.67 -4.90
CA ALA A 101 22.67 -12.55 -4.11
C ALA A 101 22.39 -14.04 -4.36
N ALA A 102 21.14 -14.41 -4.64
CA ALA A 102 20.72 -15.78 -4.95
C ALA A 102 20.88 -16.17 -6.43
N GLY A 103 21.37 -15.27 -7.29
CA GLY A 103 21.48 -15.50 -8.74
C GLY A 103 20.13 -15.59 -9.47
N LEU A 104 19.04 -15.16 -8.81
CA LEU A 104 17.69 -15.16 -9.34
C LEU A 104 17.37 -13.84 -10.06
N PRO A 105 16.41 -13.84 -11.00
CA PRO A 105 15.95 -12.61 -11.64
C PRO A 105 15.51 -11.57 -10.60
N PRO A 106 15.90 -10.29 -10.73
CA PRO A 106 15.53 -9.22 -9.79
C PRO A 106 14.02 -8.95 -9.72
N ALA A 107 13.24 -9.50 -10.66
CA ALA A 107 11.79 -9.46 -10.64
C ALA A 107 11.17 -10.47 -9.66
N SER A 108 11.86 -11.59 -9.37
CA SER A 108 11.26 -12.72 -8.65
C SER A 108 10.72 -12.33 -7.27
N PHE A 109 11.52 -11.70 -6.40
CA PHE A 109 11.03 -11.35 -5.06
C PHE A 109 10.24 -10.03 -5.01
N ARG A 110 10.43 -9.14 -5.98
CA ARG A 110 9.79 -7.80 -5.98
C ARG A 110 8.29 -7.88 -6.17
N VAL A 111 7.83 -8.84 -6.98
CA VAL A 111 6.44 -8.97 -7.39
C VAL A 111 5.50 -9.34 -6.22
N TYR A 112 6.05 -9.93 -5.15
CA TYR A 112 5.26 -10.35 -3.98
C TYR A 112 5.00 -9.23 -2.97
N ILE A 113 5.80 -8.17 -2.96
CA ILE A 113 5.75 -7.15 -1.89
C ILE A 113 4.42 -6.41 -1.87
N ALA A 114 3.96 -5.91 -3.02
CA ALA A 114 2.69 -5.19 -3.10
C ALA A 114 1.50 -6.07 -2.69
N PRO A 115 1.27 -7.26 -3.29
CA PRO A 115 0.15 -8.11 -2.89
C PRO A 115 0.20 -8.54 -1.42
N LEU A 116 1.39 -8.79 -0.85
CA LEU A 116 1.52 -9.11 0.58
C LEU A 116 1.10 -7.92 1.45
N ILE A 117 1.59 -6.71 1.15
CA ILE A 117 1.24 -5.51 1.92
C ILE A 117 -0.26 -5.21 1.80
N PHE A 118 -0.82 -5.26 0.59
CA PHE A 118 -2.25 -5.00 0.37
C PHE A 118 -3.16 -6.14 0.84
N GLY A 119 -2.64 -7.36 1.04
CA GLY A 119 -3.37 -8.47 1.64
C GLY A 119 -3.38 -8.43 3.17
N VAL A 120 -2.27 -8.01 3.78
CA VAL A 120 -2.13 -7.91 5.25
C VAL A 120 -2.70 -6.60 5.81
N ALA A 121 -2.65 -5.50 5.04
CA ALA A 121 -3.13 -4.20 5.49
C ALA A 121 -4.62 -4.20 5.92
N PRO A 122 -5.57 -4.83 5.20
CA PRO A 122 -6.95 -4.96 5.65
C PRO A 122 -7.06 -5.72 6.97
N VAL A 123 -6.26 -6.78 7.16
CA VAL A 123 -6.25 -7.57 8.41
C VAL A 123 -5.79 -6.70 9.58
N ILE A 124 -4.67 -6.00 9.44
CA ILE A 124 -4.18 -5.08 10.49
C ILE A 124 -5.21 -3.99 10.77
N ASN A 125 -5.81 -3.40 9.73
CA ASN A 125 -6.83 -2.38 9.89
C ASN A 125 -8.04 -2.90 10.69
N THR A 126 -8.51 -4.11 10.40
CA THR A 126 -9.60 -4.75 11.16
C THR A 126 -9.21 -5.03 12.60
N MET A 127 -7.99 -5.52 12.86
CA MET A 127 -7.48 -5.76 14.22
C MET A 127 -7.35 -4.47 15.02
N VAL A 128 -6.79 -3.42 14.42
CA VAL A 128 -6.69 -2.10 15.08
C VAL A 128 -8.08 -1.52 15.34
N SER A 129 -9.02 -1.69 14.40
CA SER A 129 -10.40 -1.21 14.57
C SER A 129 -11.17 -1.98 15.65
N LEU A 130 -10.82 -3.25 15.92
CA LEU A 130 -11.36 -4.04 17.03
C LEU A 130 -10.81 -3.61 18.38
N LEU A 131 -9.55 -3.16 18.40
CA LEU A 131 -8.87 -2.73 19.61
C LEU A 131 -9.12 -1.25 19.92
N TRP A 132 -9.46 -0.44 18.92
CA TRP A 132 -9.61 0.99 19.06
C TRP A 132 -11.02 1.46 18.68
N HIS A 133 -11.89 1.56 19.68
CA HIS A 133 -13.24 2.13 19.56
C HIS A 133 -13.33 3.49 20.27
N PRO A 134 -13.14 4.62 19.58
CA PRO A 134 -13.32 5.94 20.19
C PRO A 134 -14.81 6.19 20.50
N LYS A 135 -15.20 6.12 21.78
CA LYS A 135 -16.53 6.58 22.23
C LYS A 135 -16.61 8.10 22.20
N LYS A 136 -17.79 8.64 21.86
CA LYS A 136 -18.10 10.07 22.03
C LYS A 136 -18.15 10.41 23.53
N GLY A 137 -17.01 10.72 24.12
CA GLY A 137 -16.90 11.12 25.52
C GLY A 137 -15.56 10.76 26.15
N GLY A 138 -14.53 11.56 25.91
CA GLY A 138 -13.35 11.70 26.79
C GLY A 138 -12.29 10.60 26.78
N ASP A 139 -12.65 9.32 26.68
CA ASP A 139 -11.68 8.24 26.89
C ASP A 139 -11.11 7.72 25.56
N PHE A 140 -10.02 8.37 25.15
CA PHE A 140 -9.25 8.11 23.93
C PHE A 140 -8.45 6.80 23.94
N LEU A 141 -8.32 6.15 25.12
CA LEU A 141 -7.54 4.93 25.38
C LEU A 141 -8.41 3.75 25.81
N HIS A 142 -9.62 3.59 25.26
CA HIS A 142 -10.34 2.32 25.39
C HIS A 142 -9.75 1.27 24.45
N PHE A 143 -8.61 0.71 24.85
CA PHE A 143 -8.10 -0.56 24.33
C PHE A 143 -8.85 -1.70 25.01
N GLY A 144 -10.05 -1.99 24.52
CA GLY A 144 -10.93 -2.99 25.11
C GLY A 144 -11.67 -3.77 24.03
N LEU A 145 -11.62 -5.10 24.14
CA LEU A 145 -12.50 -5.99 23.40
C LEU A 145 -13.93 -5.81 23.97
N GLU A 146 -14.68 -4.84 23.44
CA GLU A 146 -16.08 -4.63 23.85
C GLU A 146 -16.94 -5.85 23.50
N HIS A 147 -16.61 -6.56 22.43
CA HIS A 147 -17.20 -7.85 22.05
C HIS A 147 -16.07 -8.80 21.65
N LEU A 148 -16.17 -10.08 22.06
CA LEU A 148 -15.30 -11.13 21.55
C LEU A 148 -15.46 -11.19 20.03
N PRO A 149 -14.36 -11.21 19.25
CA PRO A 149 -14.45 -11.28 17.80
C PRO A 149 -15.16 -12.59 17.43
N ASP A 150 -16.19 -12.47 16.60
CA ASP A 150 -16.90 -13.61 16.04
C ASP A 150 -15.87 -14.58 15.42
N PRO A 151 -15.93 -15.89 15.68
CA PRO A 151 -15.07 -16.89 15.04
C PRO A 151 -14.96 -16.72 13.51
N LEU A 152 -16.00 -16.16 12.87
CA LEU A 152 -16.03 -15.85 11.44
C LEU A 152 -14.95 -14.84 11.02
N LEU A 153 -14.52 -13.93 11.90
CA LEU A 153 -13.42 -13.00 11.63
C LEU A 153 -12.11 -13.77 11.39
N TRP A 154 -11.81 -14.77 12.23
CA TRP A 154 -10.59 -15.57 12.09
C TRP A 154 -10.62 -16.41 10.81
N VAL A 155 -11.79 -16.94 10.45
CA VAL A 155 -12.01 -17.60 9.16
C VAL A 155 -11.82 -16.62 8.00
N GLY A 156 -12.30 -15.38 8.12
CA GLY A 156 -12.08 -14.33 7.13
C GLY A 156 -10.61 -13.98 6.95
N ILE A 157 -9.86 -13.80 8.04
CA ILE A 157 -8.41 -13.55 8.01
C ILE A 157 -7.68 -14.72 7.34
N ALA A 158 -8.00 -15.96 7.73
CA ALA A 158 -7.43 -17.15 7.11
C ALA A 158 -7.75 -17.21 5.62
N SER A 159 -8.99 -16.91 5.21
CA SER A 159 -9.41 -16.88 3.81
C SER A 159 -8.69 -15.81 2.99
N VAL A 160 -8.45 -14.62 3.55
CA VAL A 160 -7.67 -13.57 2.88
C VAL A 160 -6.22 -13.99 2.73
N ALA A 161 -5.63 -14.60 3.77
CA ALA A 161 -4.27 -15.12 3.71
C ALA A 161 -4.13 -16.24 2.66
N SER A 162 -5.07 -17.18 2.62
CA SER A 162 -5.12 -18.23 1.61
C SER A 162 -5.33 -17.68 0.20
N GLY A 163 -6.22 -16.71 0.02
CA GLY A 163 -6.45 -16.04 -1.27
C GLY A 163 -5.20 -15.30 -1.77
N ALA A 164 -4.56 -14.54 -0.89
CA ALA A 164 -3.29 -13.87 -1.20
C ALA A 164 -2.21 -14.90 -1.57
N PHE A 165 -2.08 -15.98 -0.80
CA PHE A 165 -1.15 -17.08 -1.10
C PHE A 165 -1.42 -17.70 -2.48
N LEU A 166 -2.68 -18.04 -2.79
CA LEU A 166 -3.04 -18.63 -4.07
C LEU A 166 -2.75 -17.70 -5.25
N VAL A 167 -3.01 -16.40 -5.12
CA VAL A 167 -2.70 -15.42 -6.15
C VAL A 167 -1.19 -15.34 -6.40
N LEU A 168 -0.40 -15.31 -5.33
CA LEU A 168 1.06 -15.27 -5.44
C LEU A 168 1.62 -16.56 -6.00
N PHE A 169 1.11 -17.71 -5.56
CA PHE A 169 1.52 -19.03 -6.02
C PHE A 169 1.14 -19.29 -7.48
N ALA A 170 -0.08 -18.94 -7.90
CA ALA A 170 -0.50 -19.04 -9.29
C ALA A 170 0.33 -18.11 -10.21
N LYS A 171 0.69 -16.93 -9.70
CA LYS A 171 1.57 -16.00 -10.41
C LYS A 171 2.98 -16.57 -10.56
N GLU A 172 3.55 -17.15 -9.49
CA GLU A 172 4.84 -17.83 -9.53
C GLU A 172 4.85 -18.96 -10.57
N GLN A 173 3.83 -19.83 -10.56
CA GLN A 173 3.71 -20.91 -11.54
C GLN A 173 3.61 -20.37 -12.97
N SER A 174 2.90 -19.27 -13.18
CA SER A 174 2.73 -18.65 -14.49
C SER A 174 4.03 -18.01 -15.00
N GLU A 175 4.84 -17.43 -14.11
CA GLU A 175 6.13 -16.83 -14.46
C GLU A 175 7.26 -17.88 -14.55
N ALA A 176 7.14 -19.03 -13.86
CA ALA A 176 8.07 -20.16 -13.95
C ALA A 176 7.81 -21.08 -15.16
N ALA A 177 6.60 -21.07 -15.73
CA ALA A 177 6.28 -21.80 -16.95
C ALA A 177 6.97 -21.14 -18.16
N PRO A 178 7.71 -21.88 -19.01
CA PRO A 178 8.31 -21.32 -20.22
C PRO A 178 7.22 -20.74 -21.11
N ALA A 179 7.41 -19.49 -21.57
CA ALA A 179 6.51 -18.86 -22.51
C ALA A 179 6.22 -19.80 -23.70
N PRO A 180 4.96 -19.99 -24.12
CA PRO A 180 4.67 -20.75 -25.33
C PRO A 180 5.41 -20.10 -26.49
N LYS A 181 6.30 -20.86 -27.15
CA LYS A 181 6.96 -20.40 -28.38
C LYS A 181 5.86 -19.90 -29.33
N PRO A 182 5.94 -18.65 -29.84
CA PRO A 182 5.05 -18.20 -30.90
C PRO A 182 5.13 -19.24 -32.01
N GLY A 183 3.98 -19.84 -32.33
CA GLY A 183 3.91 -21.00 -33.19
C GLY A 183 4.64 -20.76 -34.51
N ALA A 184 5.52 -21.69 -34.85
CA ALA A 184 5.82 -22.02 -36.23
C ALA A 184 4.51 -22.52 -36.89
N GLY A 185 3.69 -21.58 -37.34
CA GLY A 185 2.53 -21.83 -38.19
C GLY A 185 3.00 -21.88 -39.64
N LYS A 186 2.74 -23.03 -40.28
CA LYS A 186 3.04 -23.38 -41.67
C LYS A 186 2.33 -22.49 -42.68
#